data_AF-T0GN86-F1
#
_entry.id   AF-T0GN86-F1
#
_cell.length_a   1.000
_cell.length_b   1.000
_cell.length_c   1.000
_cell.angle_alpha   90.00
_cell.angle_beta   90.00
_cell.angle_gamma   90.00
#
_symmetry.space_group_name_H-M   'P 1'
#
loop_
_entity.id
_entity.type
_entity.pdbx_description
1 polymer ?
#
loop_
_entity_poly.entity_id
_entity_poly.type
_entity_poly.pdbx_seq_one_letter_code
_entity_poly.pdbx_strand_id
1 'polypeptide(L)'
;MRFWKYTCGWGHNRCISCGQESKEKISENTTPLPPQCQNCNSFLRPGVVWFGESYDDRKLNTSMLRMEVTDLLLILGTSGSVSMPVHLAQIAKDSGALIVEINPEQSYFSSSVDLFLQGKTGEVLPLLVREILDNPS
;
A
#
# COMPACT_ATOMS: atom_id res chain seq x y z
N MET A 1 14.49 -7.03 4.06
CA MET A 1 13.27 -6.20 3.88
C MET A 1 12.30 -6.95 2.98
N ARG A 2 11.06 -7.22 3.45
CA ARG A 2 10.01 -7.86 2.64
C ARG A 2 8.98 -6.79 2.27
N PHE A 3 8.61 -6.72 0.99
CA PHE A 3 7.58 -5.80 0.51
C PHE A 3 6.26 -6.54 0.34
N TRP A 4 5.21 -6.01 0.93
CA TRP A 4 3.85 -6.54 0.81
C TRP A 4 2.95 -5.51 0.14
N LYS A 5 2.08 -5.99 -0.74
CA LYS A 5 1.04 -5.18 -1.37
C LYS A 5 -0.29 -5.88 -1.16
N TYR A 6 -1.23 -5.23 -0.49
CA TYR A 6 -2.61 -5.71 -0.39
C TYR A 6 -3.44 -5.28 -1.61
N THR A 7 -3.00 -4.25 -2.33
CA THR A 7 -3.48 -3.91 -3.67
C THR A 7 -2.60 -4.56 -4.73
N CYS A 8 -3.21 -4.95 -5.85
CA CYS A 8 -2.45 -5.29 -7.05
C CYS A 8 -1.78 -4.02 -7.61
N GLY A 9 -0.57 -4.16 -8.18
CA GLY A 9 0.35 -3.04 -8.41
C GLY A 9 0.78 -2.87 -9.85
N TRP A 10 1.31 -1.69 -10.17
CA TRP A 10 1.92 -1.37 -11.46
C TRP A 10 2.94 -2.44 -11.88
N GLY A 11 2.90 -2.82 -13.17
CA GLY A 11 3.74 -3.89 -13.76
C GLY A 11 3.01 -5.22 -14.00
N HIS A 12 1.74 -5.30 -13.62
CA HIS A 12 0.84 -6.41 -13.95
C HIS A 12 -0.43 -5.86 -14.59
N ASN A 13 -1.02 -6.61 -15.51
CA ASN A 13 -2.31 -6.36 -16.11
C ASN A 13 -3.30 -7.44 -15.71
N ARG A 14 -4.59 -7.11 -15.78
CA ARG A 14 -5.70 -8.02 -15.52
C ARG A 14 -6.69 -7.96 -16.67
N CYS A 15 -7.15 -9.11 -17.14
CA CYS A 15 -8.24 -9.17 -18.11
C CYS A 15 -9.57 -8.76 -17.47
N ILE A 16 -10.33 -7.92 -18.17
CA ILE A 16 -11.64 -7.43 -17.68
C ILE A 16 -12.72 -8.52 -17.65
N SER A 17 -12.55 -9.59 -18.43
CA SER A 17 -13.55 -10.65 -18.56
C SER A 17 -13.20 -11.88 -17.70
N CYS A 18 -12.05 -12.50 -17.97
CA CYS A 18 -11.66 -13.73 -17.27
C CYS A 18 -10.79 -13.51 -16.03
N GLY A 19 -10.38 -12.27 -15.75
CA GLY A 19 -9.56 -11.95 -14.58
C GLY A 19 -8.10 -12.41 -14.65
N GLN A 20 -7.66 -13.04 -15.75
CA GLN A 20 -6.30 -13.53 -15.93
C GLN A 20 -5.28 -12.40 -15.76
N GLU A 21 -4.26 -12.64 -14.94
CA GLU A 21 -3.13 -11.73 -14.79
C GLU A 21 -2.11 -11.92 -15.92
N SER A 22 -1.55 -10.82 -16.42
CA SER A 22 -0.49 -10.80 -17.42
C SER A 22 0.62 -9.84 -16.98
N LYS A 23 1.88 -10.18 -17.29
CA LYS A 23 3.05 -9.29 -17.08
C LYS A 23 3.40 -8.50 -18.34
N GLU A 24 2.60 -8.63 -19.38
CA GLU A 24 2.82 -7.92 -20.64
C GLU A 24 2.84 -6.42 -20.38
N LYS A 25 3.89 -5.73 -20.83
CA LYS A 25 3.96 -4.29 -20.67
C LYS A 25 2.97 -3.67 -21.65
N ILE A 26 2.00 -2.91 -21.14
CA ILE A 26 1.23 -2.00 -21.98
C ILE A 26 2.21 -0.91 -22.38
N SER A 27 2.76 -0.99 -23.60
CA SER A 27 3.67 0.04 -24.09
C SER A 27 2.85 1.24 -24.57
N GLU A 28 3.26 2.45 -24.19
CA GLU A 28 2.62 3.69 -24.65
C GLU A 28 2.66 3.86 -26.18
N ASN A 29 3.53 3.09 -26.85
CA ASN A 29 3.78 3.17 -28.30
C ASN A 29 3.04 2.14 -29.14
N THR A 30 2.20 1.27 -28.56
CA THR A 30 1.47 0.24 -29.30
C THR A 30 -0.01 0.51 -29.33
N THR A 31 -0.47 1.09 -30.45
CA THR A 31 -1.88 1.23 -30.90
C THR A 31 -2.84 1.97 -29.94
N PRO A 32 -3.90 2.63 -30.46
CA PRO A 32 -4.88 3.31 -29.61
C PRO A 32 -5.76 2.38 -28.76
N LEU A 33 -5.58 1.06 -28.87
CA LEU A 33 -6.42 0.06 -28.19
C LEU A 33 -5.62 -0.68 -27.10
N PRO A 34 -6.24 -0.98 -25.94
CA PRO A 34 -5.61 -1.80 -24.91
C PRO A 34 -5.22 -3.19 -25.44
N PRO A 35 -4.17 -3.84 -24.90
CA PRO A 35 -3.78 -5.17 -25.33
C PRO A 35 -4.86 -6.21 -25.00
N GLN A 36 -4.91 -7.28 -25.79
CA GLN A 36 -5.89 -8.35 -25.64
C GLN A 36 -5.36 -9.52 -24.81
N CYS A 37 -6.25 -10.17 -24.08
CA CYS A 37 -5.94 -11.35 -23.29
C CYS A 37 -5.76 -12.57 -24.19
N GLN A 38 -4.61 -13.24 -24.12
CA GLN A 38 -4.32 -14.45 -24.90
C GLN A 38 -5.26 -15.63 -24.59
N ASN A 39 -5.98 -15.60 -23.46
CA ASN A 39 -6.89 -16.68 -23.05
C ASN A 39 -8.34 -16.48 -23.54
N CYS A 40 -8.80 -15.24 -23.70
CA CYS A 40 -10.21 -14.97 -24.02
C CYS A 40 -10.45 -13.80 -24.98
N ASN A 41 -9.39 -13.21 -25.53
CA ASN A 41 -9.37 -12.09 -26.46
C ASN A 41 -10.03 -10.78 -25.97
N SER A 42 -10.51 -10.73 -24.73
CA SER A 42 -11.00 -9.49 -24.10
C SER A 42 -9.84 -8.57 -23.70
N PHE A 43 -10.13 -7.30 -23.41
CA PHE A 43 -9.09 -6.31 -23.11
C PHE A 43 -8.42 -6.53 -21.75
N LEU A 44 -7.13 -6.23 -21.71
CA LEU A 44 -6.33 -6.11 -20.51
C LEU A 44 -6.37 -4.66 -20.02
N ARG A 45 -6.31 -4.49 -18.71
CA ARG A 45 -6.13 -3.21 -18.04
C ARG A 45 -5.04 -3.32 -16.99
N PRO A 46 -4.48 -2.22 -16.48
CA PRO A 46 -3.60 -2.26 -15.31
C PRO A 46 -4.25 -3.06 -14.18
N GLY A 47 -3.50 -4.02 -13.65
CA GLY A 47 -3.87 -4.87 -12.53
C GLY A 47 -3.70 -4.10 -11.22
N VAL A 48 -4.39 -2.98 -11.10
CA VAL A 48 -4.52 -2.20 -9.87
C VAL A 48 -5.98 -2.19 -9.46
N VAL A 49 -6.25 -2.08 -8.15
CA VAL A 49 -7.62 -1.98 -7.61
C VAL A 49 -8.14 -0.57 -7.88
N TRP A 50 -9.28 -0.46 -8.56
CA TRP A 50 -9.94 0.83 -8.80
C TRP A 50 -11.00 1.11 -7.74
N PHE A 51 -11.44 2.37 -7.66
CA PHE A 51 -12.56 2.73 -6.80
C PHE A 51 -13.81 1.91 -7.17
N GLY A 52 -14.45 1.35 -6.14
CA GLY A 52 -15.61 0.47 -6.30
C GLY A 52 -15.27 -1.00 -6.57
N GLU A 53 -14.01 -1.35 -6.80
CA GLU A 53 -13.60 -2.75 -6.92
C GLU A 53 -13.26 -3.38 -5.56
N SER A 54 -13.58 -4.66 -5.43
CA SER A 54 -13.18 -5.46 -4.28
C SER A 54 -11.66 -5.72 -4.30
N TYR A 55 -11.09 -5.80 -3.10
CA TYR A 55 -9.70 -6.23 -2.91
C TYR A 55 -9.54 -7.73 -3.19
N ASP A 56 -8.30 -8.17 -3.35
CA ASP A 56 -7.98 -9.60 -3.29
C ASP A 56 -8.03 -10.05 -1.83
N ASP A 57 -9.03 -10.86 -1.48
CA ASP A 57 -9.28 -11.30 -0.11
C ASP A 57 -8.07 -11.98 0.53
N ARG A 58 -7.30 -12.76 -0.24
CA ARG A 58 -6.12 -13.46 0.31
C ARG A 58 -5.03 -12.47 0.66
N LYS A 59 -4.77 -11.49 -0.21
CA LYS A 59 -3.77 -10.44 0.05
C LYS A 59 -4.21 -9.57 1.22
N LEU A 60 -5.48 -9.18 1.27
CA LEU A 60 -6.03 -8.35 2.34
C LEU A 60 -5.98 -9.08 3.69
N ASN A 61 -6.44 -10.34 3.76
CA ASN A 61 -6.38 -11.15 4.97
C ASN A 61 -4.95 -11.35 5.46
N THR A 62 -4.00 -11.59 4.54
CA THR A 62 -2.57 -11.67 4.90
C THR A 62 -2.08 -10.36 5.50
N SER A 63 -2.50 -9.21 4.99
CA SER A 63 -2.14 -7.92 5.57
C SER A 63 -2.75 -7.69 6.95
N MET A 64 -4.02 -8.06 7.16
CA MET A 64 -4.67 -7.98 8.48
C MET A 64 -3.91 -8.80 9.53
N LEU A 65 -3.64 -10.08 9.25
CA LEU A 65 -2.88 -10.96 10.16
C LEU A 65 -1.47 -10.45 10.48
N ARG A 66 -0.87 -9.64 9.58
CA ARG A 66 0.42 -9.01 9.84
C ARG A 66 0.29 -7.82 10.77
N MET A 67 -0.75 -7.01 10.60
CA MET A 67 -1.02 -5.88 11.50
C MET A 67 -1.24 -6.37 12.94
N GLU A 68 -1.90 -7.51 13.12
CA GLU A 68 -2.14 -8.12 14.44
C GLU A 68 -0.86 -8.47 15.22
N VAL A 69 0.25 -8.73 14.54
CA VAL A 69 1.52 -9.13 15.16
C VAL A 69 2.62 -8.10 14.96
N THR A 70 2.26 -6.86 14.62
CA THR A 70 3.20 -5.76 14.38
C THR A 70 3.49 -5.04 15.70
N ASP A 71 4.76 -4.89 16.05
CA ASP A 71 5.15 -4.10 17.25
C ASP A 71 5.27 -2.59 16.95
N LEU A 72 5.64 -2.24 15.72
CA LEU A 72 5.82 -0.86 15.25
C LEU A 72 5.28 -0.70 13.83
N LEU A 73 4.35 0.24 13.63
CA LEU A 73 3.86 0.64 12.32
C LEU A 73 4.30 2.06 11.98
N LEU A 74 5.00 2.20 10.85
CA LEU A 74 5.36 3.50 10.29
C LEU A 74 4.41 3.87 9.13
N ILE A 75 3.72 5.00 9.27
CA ILE A 75 2.83 5.57 8.25
C ILE A 75 3.56 6.73 7.59
N LEU A 76 3.88 6.58 6.31
CA LEU A 76 4.82 7.47 5.62
C LEU A 76 4.18 8.09 4.38
N GLY A 77 4.07 9.41 4.34
CA GLY A 77 3.75 10.15 3.10
C GLY A 77 2.39 9.80 2.47
N THR A 78 1.36 9.58 3.27
CA THR A 78 0.00 9.25 2.80
C THR A 78 -1.04 10.13 3.50
N SER A 79 -2.07 10.55 2.76
CA SER A 79 -3.17 11.34 3.34
C SER A 79 -4.13 10.51 4.16
N GLY A 80 -4.18 9.18 3.95
CA GLY A 80 -5.17 8.31 4.61
C GLY A 80 -6.62 8.52 4.15
N SER A 81 -6.85 9.18 3.02
CA SER A 81 -8.22 9.46 2.53
C SER A 81 -8.98 8.21 2.06
N VAL A 82 -8.31 7.06 1.98
CA VAL A 82 -8.91 5.75 1.65
C VAL A 82 -9.05 4.94 2.93
N SER A 83 -10.25 4.40 3.17
CA SER A 83 -10.61 3.75 4.44
C SER A 83 -9.78 2.51 4.78
N MET A 84 -9.43 1.69 3.80
CA MET A 84 -8.74 0.42 4.06
C MET A 84 -7.35 0.57 4.70
N PRO A 85 -6.44 1.43 4.20
CA PRO A 85 -5.19 1.73 4.91
C PRO A 85 -5.40 2.13 6.37
N VAL A 86 -6.39 3.00 6.64
CA VAL A 86 -6.73 3.47 8.00
C VAL A 86 -7.21 2.31 8.86
N HIS A 87 -8.05 1.44 8.32
CA HIS A 87 -8.51 0.24 9.02
C HIS A 87 -7.35 -0.72 9.37
N LEU A 88 -6.40 -0.94 8.46
CA LEU A 88 -5.22 -1.76 8.74
C LEU A 88 -4.35 -1.16 9.86
N ALA A 89 -4.17 0.16 9.88
CA ALA A 89 -3.47 0.84 10.96
C ALA A 89 -4.20 0.70 12.30
N GLN A 90 -5.54 0.74 12.29
CA GLN A 90 -6.35 0.52 13.49
C GLN A 90 -6.17 -0.90 14.04
N ILE A 91 -6.13 -1.94 13.19
CA ILE A 91 -5.87 -3.32 13.63
C ILE A 91 -4.52 -3.42 14.36
N ALA A 92 -3.48 -2.79 13.81
CA ALA A 92 -2.17 -2.77 14.47
C ALA A 92 -2.24 -2.04 15.83
N LYS A 93 -2.92 -0.90 15.87
CA LYS A 93 -3.11 -0.11 17.09
C LYS A 93 -3.82 -0.92 18.19
N ASP A 94 -4.92 -1.58 17.83
CA ASP A 94 -5.72 -2.41 18.74
C ASP A 94 -4.94 -3.62 19.25
N SER A 95 -3.95 -4.08 18.48
CA SER A 95 -3.05 -5.18 18.84
C SER A 95 -1.84 -4.74 19.66
N GLY A 96 -1.76 -3.45 20.01
CA GLY A 96 -0.71 -2.89 20.87
C GLY A 96 0.52 -2.35 20.13
N ALA A 97 0.46 -2.24 18.81
CA ALA A 97 1.56 -1.66 18.03
C ALA A 97 1.77 -0.18 18.39
N LEU A 98 3.03 0.25 18.43
CA LEU A 98 3.39 1.66 18.40
C LEU A 98 3.17 2.22 17.00
N ILE A 99 2.38 3.26 16.85
CA ILE A 99 2.07 3.86 15.55
C ILE A 99 2.75 5.22 15.41
N VAL A 100 3.63 5.35 14.41
CA VAL A 100 4.34 6.59 14.11
C VAL A 100 3.98 7.06 12.70
N GLU A 101 3.54 8.30 12.59
CA GLU A 101 3.29 8.95 11.31
C GLU A 101 4.41 9.94 10.99
N ILE A 102 4.87 9.91 9.74
CA ILE A 102 5.80 10.90 9.18
C ILE A 102 5.17 11.51 7.93
N ASN A 103 4.69 12.74 8.05
CA ASN A 103 4.02 13.44 6.96
C ASN A 103 4.16 14.97 7.11
N PRO A 104 4.16 15.77 6.02
CA PRO A 104 4.24 17.22 6.13
C PRO A 104 3.03 17.86 6.82
N GLU A 105 1.86 17.22 6.68
CA GLU A 105 0.57 17.67 7.20
C GLU A 105 -0.12 16.50 7.91
N GLN A 106 -1.05 16.81 8.81
CA GLN A 106 -1.87 15.79 9.46
C GLN A 106 -2.75 15.07 8.43
N SER A 107 -2.89 13.75 8.60
CA SER A 107 -3.67 12.86 7.76
C SER A 107 -4.88 12.32 8.51
N TYR A 108 -5.68 11.48 7.84
CA TYR A 108 -6.77 10.75 8.50
C TYR A 108 -6.28 9.73 9.54
N PHE A 109 -4.98 9.47 9.63
CA PHE A 109 -4.40 8.62 10.67
C PHE A 109 -4.06 9.40 11.94
N SER A 110 -3.80 10.71 11.84
CA SER A 110 -3.09 11.48 12.89
C SER A 110 -3.81 11.53 14.24
N SER A 111 -5.12 11.36 14.28
CA SER A 111 -5.88 11.29 15.54
C SER A 111 -5.63 10.01 16.33
N SER A 112 -5.08 8.97 15.70
CA SER A 112 -4.96 7.61 16.22
C SER A 112 -3.51 7.13 16.32
N VAL A 113 -2.54 8.00 16.00
CA VAL A 113 -1.11 7.67 16.10
C VAL A 113 -0.54 8.07 17.46
N ASP A 114 0.50 7.36 17.89
CA ASP A 114 1.23 7.66 19.12
C ASP A 114 2.20 8.82 18.95
N LEU A 115 2.77 8.96 17.74
CA LEU A 115 3.73 9.99 17.42
C LEU A 115 3.51 10.51 16.01
N PHE A 116 3.42 11.83 15.87
CA PHE A 116 3.40 12.51 14.59
C PHE A 116 4.69 13.32 14.40
N LEU A 117 5.47 12.96 13.40
CA LEU A 117 6.69 13.64 13.01
C LEU A 117 6.43 14.47 11.76
N GLN A 118 6.30 15.79 11.96
CA GLN A 118 6.01 16.69 10.87
C GLN A 118 7.22 16.87 9.94
N GLY A 119 7.04 16.58 8.66
CA GLY A 119 8.03 16.85 7.63
C GLY A 119 7.96 15.88 6.45
N LYS A 120 8.81 16.11 5.44
CA LYS A 120 8.89 15.19 4.31
C LYS A 120 9.52 13.89 4.75
N THR A 121 8.90 12.76 4.42
CA THR A 121 9.42 11.41 4.73
C THR A 121 10.88 11.24 4.31
N GLY A 122 11.25 11.73 3.11
CA GLY A 122 12.62 11.62 2.60
C GLY A 122 13.68 12.40 3.38
N GLU A 123 13.27 13.36 4.20
CA GLU A 123 14.16 14.18 5.04
C GLU A 123 14.16 13.67 6.48
N VAL A 124 12.98 13.36 7.04
CA VAL A 124 12.81 12.98 8.45
C VAL A 124 13.18 11.52 8.72
N LEU A 125 12.78 10.58 7.87
CA LEU A 125 13.00 9.16 8.10
C LEU A 125 14.50 8.79 8.22
N PRO A 126 15.41 9.31 7.37
CA PRO A 126 16.84 9.05 7.53
C PRO A 126 17.41 9.54 8.86
N LEU A 127 16.91 10.66 9.40
CA LEU A 127 17.34 11.19 10.69
C LEU A 127 16.87 10.29 11.83
N LEU A 128 15.61 9.87 11.81
CA LEU A 128 15.06 8.93 12.80
C LEU A 128 15.84 7.61 12.82
N VAL A 129 16.15 7.06 11.64
CA VAL A 129 16.93 5.82 11.53
C VAL A 129 18.34 6.01 12.10
N ARG A 130 19.01 7.14 11.83
CA ARG A 130 20.33 7.44 12.41
C ARG A 130 20.27 7.49 13.94
N GLU A 131 19.30 8.22 14.49
CA GLU A 131 19.13 8.36 15.93
C GLU A 131 18.98 6.99 16.63
N ILE A 132 18.15 6.10 16.07
CA ILE A 132 17.94 4.75 16.62
C ILE A 132 19.21 3.90 16.55
N LEU A 133 20.00 4.04 15.48
CA LEU A 133 21.23 3.27 15.29
C LEU A 133 22.40 3.78 16.14
N ASP A 134 22.47 5.09 16.36
CA ASP A 134 23.55 5.75 17.10
C ASP A 134 23.31 5.68 18.62
N ASN A 135 22.04 5.60 19.05
CA ASN A 135 21.64 5.46 20.45
C ASN A 135 20.80 4.19 20.68
N PRO A 136 21.38 2.97 20.53
CA PRO A 136 20.70 1.75 20.89
C PRO A 136 20.46 1.74 22.41
N SER A 137 19.20 1.55 22.80
CA SER A 137 18.81 1.41 24.21
C SER A 137 19.34 0.13 24.85
#